data_AF-W0NXN5-F1
#
_entry.id   AF-W0NXN5-F1
#
_cell.length_a   1.000
_cell.length_b   1.000
_cell.length_c   1.000
_cell.angle_alpha   90.00
_cell.angle_beta   90.00
_cell.angle_gamma   90.00
#
_symmetry.space_group_name_H-M   'P 1'
#
loop_
_entity.id
_entity.type
_entity.pdbx_description
1 polymer ?
#
loop_
_entity_poly.entity_id
_entity_poly.type
_entity_poly.pdbx_seq_one_letter_code
_entity_poly.pdbx_strand_id
1 'polypeptide(L)'
;LKFAHFTANQAILEAFATAGRVHVIDFGLRQGMQWPALMQALALRPGGPPTFRLTGIGPPQPDNTDALQQVGWKLAQLAQNIGVQFEFRGFVYNSLADLDPKMLEIRPGEAVAVNSVFELH
;
A
#
# COMPACT_ATOMS: atom_id res chain seq x y z
N LEU A 1 -16.21 -5.04 -1.17
CA LEU A 1 -14.77 -4.83 -1.45
C LEU A 1 -14.51 -3.74 -2.50
N LYS A 2 -14.97 -3.86 -3.76
CA LYS A 2 -14.70 -2.82 -4.79
C LYS A 2 -15.12 -1.40 -4.39
N PHE A 3 -16.32 -1.23 -3.82
CA PHE A 3 -16.78 0.07 -3.31
C PHE A 3 -15.85 0.62 -2.21
N ALA A 4 -15.53 -0.19 -1.20
CA ALA A 4 -14.61 0.20 -0.12
C ALA A 4 -13.23 0.61 -0.66
N HIS A 5 -12.66 -0.17 -1.60
CA HIS A 5 -11.39 0.18 -2.24
C HIS A 5 -11.47 1.50 -3.00
N PHE A 6 -12.55 1.73 -3.76
CA PHE A 6 -12.73 2.96 -4.50
C PHE A 6 -12.82 4.17 -3.55
N THR A 7 -13.67 4.10 -2.53
CA THR A 7 -13.84 5.16 -1.55
C THR A 7 -12.55 5.44 -0.77
N ALA A 8 -11.85 4.40 -0.31
CA ALA A 8 -10.56 4.55 0.35
C ALA A 8 -9.50 5.18 -0.57
N ASN A 9 -9.41 4.73 -1.83
CA ASN A 9 -8.46 5.29 -2.79
C ASN A 9 -8.74 6.76 -3.10
N GLN A 10 -10.02 7.18 -3.16
CA GLN A 10 -10.36 8.60 -3.34
C GLN A 10 -9.86 9.44 -2.16
N ALA A 11 -10.16 9.02 -0.92
CA ALA A 11 -9.70 9.73 0.27
C ALA A 11 -8.16 9.80 0.37
N ILE A 12 -7.47 8.69 0.04
CA ILE A 12 -6.01 8.64 0.01
C ILE A 12 -5.45 9.58 -1.07
N LEU A 13 -6.04 9.57 -2.27
CA LEU A 13 -5.59 10.42 -3.38
C LEU A 13 -5.72 11.91 -3.06
N GLU A 14 -6.84 12.30 -2.45
CA GLU A 14 -7.08 13.67 -1.98
C GLU A 14 -6.06 14.08 -0.90
N ALA A 15 -5.84 13.22 0.10
CA ALA A 15 -4.84 13.46 1.15
C ALA A 15 -3.41 13.58 0.59
N PHE A 16 -3.12 12.91 -0.52
CA PHE A 16 -1.81 12.89 -1.18
C PHE A 16 -1.66 13.95 -2.28
N ALA A 17 -2.65 14.82 -2.51
CA ALA A 17 -2.71 15.68 -3.69
C ALA A 17 -1.44 16.49 -3.98
N THR A 18 -0.73 16.97 -2.95
CA THR A 18 0.48 17.81 -3.11
C THR A 18 1.77 17.14 -2.63
N ALA A 19 1.70 15.91 -2.12
CA ALA A 19 2.85 15.23 -1.52
C ALA A 19 3.81 14.69 -2.59
N GLY A 20 5.12 14.94 -2.47
CA GLY A 20 6.15 14.37 -3.36
C GLY A 20 6.55 12.92 -3.00
N ARG A 21 6.30 12.52 -1.75
CA ARG A 21 6.58 11.18 -1.22
C ARG A 21 5.37 10.71 -0.44
N VAL A 22 4.85 9.55 -0.78
CA VAL A 22 3.62 9.01 -0.19
C VAL A 22 3.84 7.58 0.26
N HIS A 23 3.23 7.22 1.37
CA HIS A 23 3.36 5.92 1.98
C HIS A 23 1.99 5.42 2.44
N VAL A 24 1.59 4.26 1.92
CA VAL A 24 0.40 3.56 2.38
C VAL A 24 0.81 2.39 3.25
N ILE A 25 0.17 2.26 4.41
CA ILE A 25 0.27 1.11 5.30
C ILE A 25 -1.06 0.37 5.23
N ASP A 26 -1.07 -0.87 4.73
CA ASP A 26 -2.25 -1.70 4.54
C ASP A 26 -2.29 -2.83 5.56
N PHE A 27 -3.19 -2.73 6.55
CA PHE A 27 -3.38 -3.71 7.64
C PHE A 27 -4.25 -4.91 7.25
N GLY A 28 -4.35 -5.23 5.96
CA GLY A 28 -5.13 -6.35 5.45
C GLY A 28 -4.75 -6.72 4.02
N LEU A 29 -3.45 -6.67 3.70
CA LEU A 29 -2.98 -6.91 2.34
C LEU A 29 -3.20 -8.37 1.96
N ARG A 30 -4.24 -8.60 1.16
CA ARG A 30 -4.56 -9.90 0.55
C ARG A 30 -3.87 -10.01 -0.81
N GLN A 31 -4.64 -10.06 -1.89
CA GLN A 31 -4.12 -10.15 -3.26
C GLN A 31 -3.68 -8.78 -3.85
N GLY A 32 -3.70 -7.72 -3.05
CA GLY A 32 -3.29 -6.37 -3.48
C GLY A 32 -4.22 -5.68 -4.49
N MET A 33 -5.45 -6.14 -4.67
CA MET A 33 -6.38 -5.68 -5.72
C MET A 33 -6.78 -4.19 -5.63
N GLN A 34 -6.59 -3.53 -4.49
CA GLN A 34 -6.87 -2.10 -4.31
C GLN A 34 -5.82 -1.20 -4.97
N TRP A 35 -4.56 -1.62 -4.90
CA TRP A 35 -3.41 -0.76 -5.15
C TRP A 35 -3.12 -0.43 -6.63
N PRO A 36 -3.43 -1.29 -7.62
CA PRO A 36 -3.28 -0.94 -9.03
C PRO A 36 -4.04 0.33 -9.42
N ALA A 37 -5.29 0.47 -8.96
CA ALA A 37 -6.13 1.61 -9.28
C ALA A 37 -5.60 2.91 -8.63
N LEU A 38 -5.14 2.84 -7.37
CA LEU A 38 -4.51 3.99 -6.72
C LEU A 38 -3.22 4.40 -7.44
N MET A 39 -2.37 3.43 -7.80
CA MET A 39 -1.10 3.69 -8.46
C MET A 39 -1.30 4.35 -9.84
N GLN A 40 -2.29 3.90 -10.61
CA GLN A 40 -2.68 4.55 -11.87
C GLN A 40 -3.16 5.99 -11.65
N ALA A 41 -3.96 6.24 -10.61
CA ALA A 41 -4.42 7.59 -10.29
C ALA A 41 -3.25 8.51 -9.86
N LEU A 42 -2.30 7.99 -9.08
CA LEU A 42 -1.09 8.71 -8.70
C LEU A 42 -0.20 9.04 -9.91
N ALA A 43 -0.11 8.13 -10.89
CA ALA A 43 0.65 8.34 -12.13
C ALA A 43 0.10 9.50 -12.97
N LEU A 44 -1.21 9.72 -12.94
CA LEU A 44 -1.91 10.74 -13.72
C LEU A 44 -2.10 12.07 -12.96
N ARG A 45 -1.58 12.18 -11.74
CA ARG A 45 -1.76 13.36 -10.91
C ARG A 45 -1.12 14.60 -11.53
N PRO A 46 -1.75 15.79 -11.44
CA PRO A 46 -1.11 17.05 -11.79
C PRO A 46 0.23 17.23 -11.04
N GLY A 47 1.28 17.67 -11.75
CA GLY A 47 2.64 17.77 -11.18
C GLY A 47 3.43 16.45 -11.21
N GLY A 48 2.83 15.36 -11.71
CA GLY A 48 3.48 14.07 -11.92
C GLY A 48 3.38 13.11 -10.72
N PRO A 49 3.82 11.85 -10.94
CA PRO A 49 3.77 10.81 -9.93
C PRO A 49 4.64 11.15 -8.72
N PRO A 50 4.17 10.92 -7.48
CA PRO A 50 5.04 10.89 -6.33
C PRO A 50 5.89 9.61 -6.29
N THR A 51 6.90 9.59 -5.43
CA THR A 51 7.43 8.30 -4.97
C THR A 51 6.39 7.63 -4.09
N PHE A 52 6.10 6.35 -4.35
CA PHE A 52 5.05 5.60 -3.67
C PHE A 52 5.64 4.41 -2.93
N ARG A 53 5.44 4.38 -1.61
CA ARG A 53 5.75 3.22 -0.78
C ARG A 53 4.48 2.53 -0.32
N LEU A 54 4.47 1.20 -0.39
CA LEU A 54 3.40 0.37 0.16
C LEU A 54 3.99 -0.60 1.17
N THR A 55 3.57 -0.46 2.42
CA THR A 55 3.78 -1.45 3.47
C THR A 55 2.52 -2.31 3.56
N GLY A 56 2.63 -3.57 3.17
CA GLY A 56 1.56 -4.54 3.19
C GLY A 56 1.69 -5.49 4.34
N ILE A 57 0.65 -5.62 5.15
CA ILE A 57 0.64 -6.45 6.33
C ILE A 57 -0.43 -7.51 6.10
N GLY A 58 -0.08 -8.81 6.20
CA GLY A 58 -1.05 -9.90 6.06
C GLY A 58 -0.74 -11.12 6.94
N PRO A 59 -1.71 -12.05 7.09
CA PRO A 59 -1.51 -13.27 7.86
C PRO A 59 -0.56 -14.24 7.14
N PRO A 60 0.10 -15.16 7.88
CA PRO A 60 0.86 -16.25 7.27
C PRO A 60 -0.05 -17.10 6.39
N GLN A 61 0.50 -17.59 5.27
CA GLN A 61 -0.22 -18.51 4.42
C GLN A 61 -0.15 -19.94 4.98
N PRO A 62 -1.24 -20.73 4.92
CA PRO A 62 -1.25 -22.11 5.40
C PRO A 62 -0.23 -23.04 4.73
N ASP A 63 0.18 -22.70 3.50
CA ASP A 63 1.15 -23.46 2.71
C ASP A 63 2.59 -22.93 2.84
N ASN A 64 2.84 -22.00 3.77
CA ASN A 64 4.11 -21.30 3.98
C ASN A 64 4.65 -20.56 2.75
N THR A 65 3.80 -20.26 1.76
CA THR A 65 4.21 -19.43 0.63
C THR A 65 4.29 -17.96 1.01
N ASP A 66 5.26 -17.24 0.42
CA ASP A 66 5.35 -15.79 0.56
C ASP A 66 4.45 -15.08 -0.45
N ALA A 67 3.13 -15.15 -0.21
CA ALA A 67 2.14 -14.52 -1.06
C ALA A 67 2.29 -12.99 -1.11
N LEU A 68 2.75 -12.37 -0.02
CA LEU A 68 2.98 -10.91 0.04
C LEU A 68 4.11 -10.50 -0.92
N GLN A 69 5.20 -11.27 -0.97
CA GLN A 69 6.29 -11.01 -1.91
C GLN A 69 5.84 -11.10 -3.37
N GLN A 70 4.98 -12.07 -3.71
CA GLN A 70 4.43 -12.19 -5.06
C GLN A 70 3.53 -11.00 -5.43
N VAL A 71 2.72 -10.51 -4.48
CA VAL A 71 1.92 -9.29 -4.69
C VAL A 71 2.84 -8.09 -4.89
N GLY A 72 3.87 -7.94 -4.06
CA GLY A 72 4.87 -6.89 -4.19
C GLY A 72 5.53 -6.85 -5.56
N TRP A 73 5.93 -8.02 -6.10
CA TRP A 73 6.52 -8.12 -7.44
C TRP A 73 5.58 -7.68 -8.55
N LYS A 74 4.31 -8.12 -8.51
CA LYS A 74 3.30 -7.72 -9.50
C LYS A 74 3.04 -6.21 -9.46
N LEU A 75 2.98 -5.62 -8.27
CA LEU A 75 2.81 -4.19 -8.11
C LEU A 75 4.04 -3.41 -8.59
N ALA A 76 5.25 -3.90 -8.33
CA ALA A 76 6.48 -3.28 -8.83
C ALA A 76 6.58 -3.30 -10.35
N GLN A 77 6.19 -4.40 -10.99
CA GLN A 77 6.11 -4.49 -12.46
C GLN A 77 5.10 -3.48 -13.02
N LEU A 78 3.92 -3.37 -12.41
CA LEU A 78 2.94 -2.36 -12.81
C LEU A 78 3.54 -0.95 -12.66
N ALA A 79 4.12 -0.63 -11.51
CA ALA A 79 4.70 0.69 -11.22
C ALA A 79 5.74 1.09 -12.26
N GLN A 80 6.63 0.16 -12.63
CA GLN A 80 7.62 0.36 -13.68
C GLN A 80 6.97 0.70 -15.02
N ASN A 81 5.93 -0.06 -15.41
CA ASN A 81 5.23 0.13 -16.68
C ASN A 81 4.51 1.49 -16.77
N ILE A 82 4.11 2.07 -15.63
CA ILE A 82 3.41 3.36 -15.59
C ILE A 82 4.28 4.51 -15.07
N GLY A 83 5.59 4.30 -14.92
CA GLY A 83 6.55 5.34 -14.55
C GLY A 83 6.46 5.83 -13.10
N VAL A 84 5.97 5.02 -12.18
CA VAL A 84 5.90 5.34 -10.74
C VAL A 84 7.12 4.74 -10.02
N GLN A 85 7.85 5.58 -9.29
CA GLN A 85 8.91 5.09 -8.39
C GLN A 85 8.26 4.39 -7.19
N PHE A 86 8.45 3.08 -7.08
CA PHE A 86 7.71 2.25 -6.13
C PHE A 86 8.62 1.43 -5.22
N GLU A 87 8.26 1.39 -3.94
CA GLU A 87 8.87 0.56 -2.91
C GLU A 87 7.80 -0.29 -2.23
N PHE A 88 8.05 -1.59 -2.09
CA PHE A 88 7.14 -2.51 -1.40
C PHE A 88 7.82 -3.15 -0.20
N ARG A 89 7.08 -3.28 0.90
CA ARG A 89 7.48 -4.09 2.05
C ARG A 89 6.32 -4.95 2.54
N GLY A 90 6.55 -6.26 2.64
CA GLY A 90 5.60 -7.21 3.19
C GLY A 90 5.93 -7.56 4.64
N PHE A 91 4.92 -7.61 5.51
CA PHE A 91 5.03 -8.13 6.87
C PHE A 91 4.00 -9.21 7.11
N VAL A 92 4.49 -10.37 7.57
CA VAL A 92 3.65 -11.47 8.03
C VAL A 92 3.46 -11.33 9.54
N TYR A 93 2.23 -11.42 10.03
CA TYR A 93 1.91 -11.36 11.45
C TYR A 93 0.78 -12.31 11.82
N ASN A 94 0.82 -12.80 13.06
CA ASN A 94 -0.26 -13.64 13.61
C ASN A 94 -1.35 -12.78 14.25
N SER A 95 -0.97 -11.65 14.88
CA SER A 95 -1.87 -10.70 15.51
C SER A 95 -1.37 -9.27 15.31
N LEU A 96 -2.28 -8.32 15.11
CA LEU A 96 -1.94 -6.89 15.02
C LEU A 96 -1.34 -6.35 16.33
N ALA A 97 -1.65 -7.00 17.46
CA ALA A 97 -1.11 -6.62 18.76
C ALA A 97 0.41 -6.85 18.88
N ASP A 98 0.97 -7.72 18.03
CA ASP A 98 2.40 -8.06 18.03
C ASP A 98 3.24 -7.10 17.16
N LEU A 99 2.59 -6.14 16.49
CA LEU A 99 3.25 -5.25 15.56
C LEU A 99 3.95 -4.09 16.29
N ASP A 100 5.28 -4.02 16.22
CA ASP A 100 6.03 -2.84 16.67
C ASP A 100 5.85 -1.70 15.65
N PRO A 101 5.32 -0.53 16.03
CA PRO A 101 5.17 0.62 15.14
C PRO A 101 6.46 1.04 14.42
N LYS A 102 7.64 0.79 15.02
CA LYS A 102 8.94 1.10 14.40
C LYS A 102 9.17 0.30 13.12
N MET A 103 8.56 -0.87 12.98
CA MET A 103 8.66 -1.69 11.77
C MET A 103 8.01 -1.02 10.56
N LEU A 104 7.04 -0.13 10.76
CA LEU A 104 6.40 0.61 9.68
C LEU A 104 7.37 1.58 8.98
N GLU A 105 8.52 1.88 9.60
CA GLU A 105 9.59 2.73 9.07
C GLU A 105 9.07 4.03 8.48
N ILE A 106 8.22 4.75 9.19
CA ILE A 106 7.71 6.05 8.73
C ILE A 106 8.89 7.01 8.55
N ARG A 107 9.01 7.62 7.37
CA ARG A 107 10.15 8.47 6.99
C ARG A 107 9.79 9.96 7.08
N PRO A 108 10.69 10.82 7.57
CA PRO A 108 10.45 12.26 7.58
C PRO A 108 10.12 12.83 6.20
N GLY A 109 9.02 13.58 6.12
CA GLY A 109 8.59 14.27 4.90
C GLY A 109 7.95 13.38 3.85
N GLU A 110 7.41 12.22 4.24
CA GLU A 110 6.40 11.49 3.45
C GLU A 110 5.00 11.76 4.03
N ALA A 111 3.98 11.80 3.16
CA ALA A 111 2.59 11.74 3.61
C ALA A 111 2.19 10.27 3.82
N VAL A 112 1.64 9.95 4.99
CA VAL A 112 1.28 8.57 5.34
C VAL A 112 -0.23 8.42 5.37
N ALA A 113 -0.74 7.37 4.72
CA ALA A 113 -2.11 6.92 4.87
C ALA A 113 -2.14 5.50 5.45
N VAL A 114 -2.99 5.30 6.45
CA VAL A 114 -3.25 3.98 7.03
C VAL A 114 -4.57 3.45 6.49
N ASN A 115 -4.51 2.31 5.83
CA ASN A 115 -5.66 1.62 5.27
C ASN A 115 -5.95 0.36 6.09
N SER A 116 -7.19 0.21 6.52
CA SER A 116 -7.69 -0.98 7.18
C SER A 116 -9.10 -1.25 6.71
N VAL A 117 -9.30 -2.36 6.01
CA VAL A 117 -10.59 -2.72 5.42
C VAL A 117 -10.99 -4.09 5.98
N PHE A 118 -11.97 -4.08 6.90
CA PHE A 118 -12.46 -5.24 7.67
C PHE A 118 -11.50 -5.82 8.73
N GLU A 119 -10.48 -5.09 9.18
CA GLU A 119 -9.42 -5.66 10.05
C GLU A 119 -9.42 -5.08 11.50
N LEU A 120 -10.38 -4.22 11.86
CA LEU A 120 -10.50 -3.59 13.19
C LEU A 120 -11.80 -3.93 13.94
N HIS A 121 -12.29 -5.17 13.80
CA HIS A 121 -13.52 -5.64 14.45
C HIS A 121 -13.25 -6.52 15.67
#